data_AF-A0AAW7GYU0-F1
#
_entry.id   AF-A0AAW7GYU0-F1
#
_cell.length_a   1.000
_cell.length_b   1.000
_cell.length_c   1.000
_cell.angle_alpha   90.00
_cell.angle_beta   90.00
_cell.angle_gamma   90.00
#
_symmetry.space_group_name_H-M   'P 1'
#
loop_
_entity.id
_entity.type
_entity.pdbx_description
1 polymer ?
#
loop_
_entity_poly.entity_id
_entity_poly.type
_entity_poly.pdbx_seq_one_letter_code
_entity_poly.pdbx_strand_id
1 'polypeptide(L)'
;MKTLPATTQRAAKPCLAPVAVWQMLLTRLLKQHYGLTLNDTPFSEERVIQEHIDAGITLADAVNFLVEKYELVRIDRKGFNWQEQS
;
A
#
# COMPACT_ATOMS: atom_id res chain seq x y z
N MET A 1 2.58 51.30 16.84
CA MET A 1 3.40 50.07 16.98
C MET A 1 3.31 49.32 15.66
N LYS A 2 4.43 49.01 15.00
CA LYS A 2 4.46 48.30 13.71
C LYS A 2 4.72 46.82 13.98
N THR A 3 3.72 45.96 13.83
CA THR A 3 3.89 44.50 13.91
C THR A 3 4.41 43.97 12.59
N LEU A 4 5.63 43.42 12.61
CA LEU A 4 6.21 42.68 11.49
C LEU A 4 5.46 41.36 11.29
N PRO A 5 5.16 40.95 10.06
CA PRO A 5 4.64 39.61 9.81
C PRO A 5 5.76 38.60 10.06
N ALA A 6 5.58 37.75 11.07
CA ALA A 6 6.43 36.58 11.27
C ALA A 6 6.12 35.57 10.16
N THR A 7 6.91 35.60 9.09
CA THR A 7 6.91 34.56 8.06
C THR A 7 7.51 33.29 8.64
N THR A 8 6.70 32.50 9.34
CA THR A 8 7.05 31.13 9.70
C THR A 8 6.89 30.27 8.45
N GLN A 9 7.94 30.19 7.62
CA GLN A 9 8.07 29.13 6.64
C GLN A 9 8.19 27.80 7.39
N ARG A 10 7.05 27.20 7.73
CA ARG A 10 6.99 25.81 8.12
C ARG A 10 7.37 25.02 6.86
N ALA A 11 8.60 24.52 6.80
CA ALA A 11 9.03 23.60 5.76
C ALA A 11 7.97 22.49 5.66
N ALA A 12 7.21 22.49 4.57
CA ALA A 12 6.31 21.39 4.28
C ALA A 12 7.19 20.16 4.14
N LYS A 13 6.95 19.15 4.98
CA LYS A 13 7.55 17.83 4.79
C LYS A 13 7.22 17.43 3.35
N PRO A 14 8.17 16.91 2.54
CA PRO A 14 7.83 16.48 1.20
C PRO A 14 6.74 15.41 1.31
N CYS A 15 5.51 15.79 0.97
CA CYS A 15 4.39 14.88 0.92
C CYS A 15 4.66 13.99 -0.29
N LEU A 16 4.94 12.71 -0.08
CA LEU A 16 4.96 11.76 -1.18
C LEU A 16 3.58 11.79 -1.86
N ALA A 17 3.56 11.71 -3.19
CA ALA A 17 2.33 11.59 -3.94
C ALA A 17 1.53 10.39 -3.41
N PRO A 18 0.19 10.47 -3.29
CA PRO A 18 -0.63 9.37 -2.80
C PRO A 18 -0.33 8.03 -3.50
N VAL A 19 -0.14 8.06 -4.82
CA VAL A 19 0.28 6.88 -5.61
C VAL A 19 1.61 6.32 -5.11
N ALA A 20 2.63 7.15 -4.92
CA ALA A 20 3.94 6.71 -4.46
C ALA A 20 3.87 6.07 -3.06
N VAL A 21 3.01 6.60 -2.18
CA VAL A 21 2.75 6.01 -0.87
C VAL A 21 2.13 4.61 -1.02
N TRP A 22 1.13 4.48 -1.89
CA TRP A 22 0.50 3.19 -2.19
C TRP A 22 1.49 2.18 -2.77
N GLN A 23 2.27 2.55 -3.78
CA GLN A 23 3.28 1.67 -4.38
C GLN A 23 4.28 1.18 -3.33
N MET A 24 4.76 2.06 -2.45
CA MET A 24 5.69 1.70 -1.38
C MET A 24 5.06 0.72 -0.38
N LEU A 25 3.82 0.96 0.03
CA LEU A 25 3.10 0.10 0.98
C LEU A 25 2.76 -1.26 0.37
N LEU A 26 2.20 -1.30 -0.84
CA LEU A 26 1.87 -2.52 -1.55
C LEU A 26 3.11 -3.37 -1.82
N THR A 27 4.21 -2.76 -2.26
CA THR A 27 5.48 -3.48 -2.47
C THR A 27 5.94 -4.19 -1.20
N ARG A 28 5.86 -3.52 -0.03
CA ARG A 28 6.26 -4.13 1.24
C ARG A 28 5.30 -5.22 1.68
N LEU A 29 3.99 -4.96 1.61
CA LEU A 29 2.95 -5.91 2.04
C LEU A 29 2.96 -7.18 1.18
N LEU A 30 2.96 -7.04 -0.14
CA LEU A 30 2.94 -8.16 -1.08
C LEU A 30 4.18 -9.02 -0.94
N LYS A 31 5.36 -8.39 -0.87
CA LYS A 31 6.63 -9.11 -0.71
C LYS A 31 6.68 -9.88 0.61
N GLN A 32 6.24 -9.25 1.70
CA GLN A 32 6.29 -9.86 3.02
C GLN A 32 5.27 -10.98 3.16
N HIS A 33 4.01 -10.73 2.82
CA HIS A 33 2.89 -11.62 3.14
C HIS A 33 2.57 -12.63 2.07
N TYR A 34 2.89 -12.36 0.80
CA TYR A 34 2.49 -13.20 -0.33
C TYR A 34 3.67 -13.63 -1.21
N GLY A 35 4.87 -13.10 -0.96
CA GLY A 35 6.05 -13.38 -1.79
C GLY A 35 5.95 -12.77 -3.21
N LEU A 36 5.01 -11.85 -3.42
CA LEU A 36 4.76 -11.20 -4.71
C LEU A 36 5.51 -9.87 -4.79
N THR A 37 5.88 -9.48 -6.01
CA THR A 37 6.33 -8.13 -6.32
C THR A 37 5.16 -7.28 -6.81
N LEU A 38 5.29 -5.96 -6.78
CA LEU A 38 4.26 -5.06 -7.30
C LEU A 38 3.95 -5.35 -8.79
N ASN A 39 4.97 -5.74 -9.55
CA ASN A 39 4.88 -6.09 -10.97
C ASN A 39 4.01 -7.31 -11.26
N ASP A 40 3.83 -8.19 -10.27
CA ASP A 40 2.97 -9.38 -10.37
C ASP A 40 1.49 -9.03 -10.14
N THR A 41 1.16 -7.76 -9.89
CA THR A 41 -0.18 -7.30 -9.56
C THR A 41 -0.64 -6.17 -10.49
N PRO A 42 -1.95 -5.95 -10.64
CA PRO A 42 -2.48 -4.80 -11.39
C PRO A 42 -2.02 -3.43 -10.85
N PHE A 43 -1.51 -3.36 -9.61
CA PHE A 43 -1.01 -2.13 -9.00
C PHE A 43 0.41 -1.74 -9.44
N SER A 44 1.03 -2.48 -10.37
CA SER A 44 2.23 -2.01 -11.07
C SER A 44 1.94 -0.76 -11.90
N GLU A 45 0.72 -0.68 -12.44
CA GLU A 45 0.23 0.44 -13.22
C GLU A 45 -0.28 1.55 -12.29
N GLU A 46 0.37 2.71 -12.31
CA GLU A 46 -0.01 3.89 -11.52
C GLU A 46 -1.47 4.32 -11.74
N ARG A 47 -1.98 4.14 -12.97
CA ARG A 47 -3.38 4.45 -13.30
C ARG A 47 -4.37 3.65 -12.47
N VAL A 48 -4.10 2.36 -12.25
CA VAL A 48 -4.96 1.49 -11.44
C VAL A 48 -4.97 1.98 -9.99
N ILE A 49 -3.82 2.37 -9.45
CA ILE A 49 -3.74 2.94 -8.09
C ILE A 49 -4.53 4.25 -8.03
N GLN A 50 -4.37 5.14 -9.01
CA GLN A 50 -5.07 6.43 -9.04
C GLN A 50 -6.60 6.24 -9.10
N GLU A 51 -7.10 5.32 -9.91
CA GLU A 51 -8.53 5.00 -9.99
C GLU A 51 -9.09 4.52 -8.64
N HIS A 52 -8.33 3.71 -7.89
CA HIS A 52 -8.75 3.26 -6.55
C HIS A 52 -8.78 4.42 -5.55
N ILE A 53 -7.79 5.32 -5.62
CA ILE A 53 -7.74 6.52 -4.79
C ILE A 53 -8.92 7.44 -5.10
N ASP A 54 -9.20 7.68 -6.38
CA ASP A 54 -10.31 8.54 -6.84
C ASP A 54 -11.68 7.94 -6.51
N ALA A 55 -11.80 6.62 -6.52
CA ALA A 55 -12.97 5.88 -6.06
C ALA A 55 -13.12 5.87 -4.52
N GLY A 56 -12.15 6.40 -3.77
CA GLY A 56 -12.16 6.41 -2.30
C GLY A 56 -11.93 5.03 -1.68
N ILE A 57 -11.38 4.08 -2.43
CA ILE A 57 -11.08 2.73 -1.96
C ILE A 57 -9.85 2.78 -1.06
N THR A 58 -9.91 2.07 0.07
CA THR A 58 -8.78 1.99 0.98
C THR A 58 -7.73 1.00 0.47
N LEU A 59 -6.47 1.20 0.84
CA LEU A 59 -5.39 0.25 0.49
C LEU A 59 -5.67 -1.16 1.05
N ALA A 60 -6.34 -1.26 2.20
CA ALA A 60 -6.74 -2.55 2.77
C ALA A 60 -7.77 -3.26 1.89
N ASP A 61 -8.79 -2.54 1.42
CA ASP A 61 -9.81 -3.11 0.52
C ASP A 61 -9.22 -3.51 -0.83
N ALA A 62 -8.29 -2.70 -1.36
CA ALA A 62 -7.56 -3.01 -2.58
C ALA A 62 -6.74 -4.31 -2.45
N VAL A 63 -6.10 -4.54 -1.30
CA VAL A 63 -5.40 -5.80 -1.00
C VAL A 63 -6.39 -6.94 -0.79
N ASN A 64 -7.51 -6.72 -0.10
CA ASN A 64 -8.55 -7.73 0.10
C ASN A 64 -9.10 -8.22 -1.24
N PHE A 65 -9.37 -7.30 -2.17
CA PHE A 65 -9.81 -7.64 -3.52
C PHE A 65 -8.79 -8.51 -4.27
N LEU A 66 -7.50 -8.17 -4.16
CA LEU A 66 -6.40 -9.00 -4.71
C LEU A 66 -6.42 -10.41 -4.12
N VAL A 67 -6.57 -10.51 -2.79
CA VAL A 67 -6.56 -11.78 -2.06
C VAL A 67 -7.74 -12.65 -2.47
N GLU A 68 -8.93 -12.09 -2.58
CA GLU A 68 -10.14 -12.81 -2.99
C GLU A 68 -10.09 -13.21 -4.46
N LYS A 69 -9.66 -12.29 -5.35
CA LYS A 69 -9.64 -12.53 -6.80
C LYS A 69 -8.63 -13.58 -7.24
N TYR A 70 -7.47 -13.62 -6.58
CA TYR A 70 -6.37 -14.53 -6.93
C TYR A 70 -6.11 -15.60 -5.87
N GLU A 71 -7.04 -15.76 -4.91
CA GLU A 71 -6.98 -16.75 -3.83
C GLU A 71 -5.63 -16.75 -3.08
N LEU A 72 -5.09 -15.56 -2.80
CA LEU A 72 -3.75 -15.41 -2.27
C LEU A 72 -3.65 -15.91 -0.83
N VAL A 73 -2.73 -16.84 -0.58
CA VAL A 73 -2.46 -17.38 0.76
C VAL A 73 -1.27 -16.66 1.40
N ARG A 74 -1.42 -16.25 2.67
CA ARG A 74 -0.32 -15.60 3.41
C ARG A 74 0.79 -16.60 3.76
N ILE A 75 2.03 -16.24 3.46
CA ILE A 75 3.23 -17.09 3.64
C ILE A 75 4.10 -16.67 4.83
N ASP A 76 3.88 -15.48 5.40
CA ASP A 76 4.71 -14.93 6.49
C ASP A 76 4.41 -15.55 7.86
N ARG A 77 3.35 -16.35 7.97
CA ARG A 77 3.05 -17.15 9.15
C ARG A 77 4.03 -18.34 9.24
N LYS A 78 5.25 -18.09 9.71
CA LYS A 78 6.16 -19.13 10.24
C LYS A 78 5.65 -19.67 11.59
N GLY A 79 4.45 -20.23 11.60
CA GLY A 79 3.80 -20.80 12.77
C GLY A 79 2.63 -21.74 12.46
N PHE A 80 2.21 -21.87 11.19
CA PHE A 80 1.26 -22.91 10.80
C PHE A 80 2.02 -24.09 10.21
N ASN A 81 2.51 -24.95 11.13
CA ASN A 81 2.95 -26.29 10.79
C ASN A 81 1.70 -27.09 10.39
N TRP A 82 1.39 -27.18 9.09
CA TRP A 82 0.34 -28.06 8.56
C TRP A 82 0.79 -29.54 8.47
N GLN A 83 1.73 -29.98 9.30
CA GLN A 83 1.91 -31.41 9.60
C GLN A 83 0.92 -31.83 10.68
N GLU A 84 -0.36 -31.96 10.31
CA GLU A 84 -1.31 -32.91 10.92
C GLU A 84 -2.67 -32.77 10.21
N GLN A 85 -2.79 -33.48 9.09
CA GLN A 85 -4.05 -34.13 8.72
C GLN A 85 -3.69 -35.59 8.47
N SER A 86 -3.91 -36.40 9.50
CA SER A 86 -3.90 -37.86 9.43
C SER A 86 -5.27 -38.39 9.07
#